data_AF-A0A820CV37-F1
#
_entry.id   AF-A0A820CV37-F1
#
_cell.length_a   1.000
_cell.length_b   1.000
_cell.length_c   1.000
_cell.angle_alpha   90.00
_cell.angle_beta   90.00
_cell.angle_gamma   90.00
#
_symmetry.space_group_name_H-M   'P 1'
#
loop_
_entity.id
_entity.type
_entity.pdbx_description
1 polymer ?
#
loop_
_entity_poly.entity_id
_entity_poly.type
_entity_poly.pdbx_seq_one_letter_code
_entity_poly.pdbx_strand_id
1 'polypeptide(L)'
;MEEYSIAAQIWKLSSIDMCEIARNSVLMSGYPDEVKKAWLGLHYKEPGVAGNDIRRSNVPNLRIGYRYEVLCEELHLIKLAYHSRQE
;
A
#
# COMPACT_ATOMS: atom_id res chain seq x y z
N MET A 1 -9.43 8.21 14.85
CA MET A 1 -9.75 9.40 14.03
C MET A 1 -8.94 10.60 14.44
N GLU A 2 -8.85 10.91 15.74
CA GLU A 2 -8.08 12.06 16.24
C GLU A 2 -6.59 12.05 15.81
N GLU A 3 -5.90 10.92 15.99
CA GLU A 3 -4.48 10.77 15.59
C GLU A 3 -4.27 11.01 14.09
N TYR A 4 -5.20 10.55 13.27
CA TYR A 4 -5.17 10.73 11.81
C TYR A 4 -5.35 12.21 11.45
N SER A 5 -6.29 12.91 12.11
CA SER A 5 -6.51 14.34 11.89
C SER A 5 -5.29 15.19 12.28
N ILE A 6 -4.66 14.88 13.41
CA ILE A 6 -3.46 15.58 13.87
C ILE A 6 -2.28 15.33 12.92
N ALA A 7 -2.04 14.06 12.56
CA ALA A 7 -0.97 13.68 11.62
C ALA A 7 -1.15 14.34 10.25
N ALA A 8 -2.39 14.39 9.75
CA ALA A 8 -2.69 15.03 8.47
C ALA A 8 -2.33 16.51 8.46
N GLN A 9 -2.61 17.23 9.56
CA GLN A 9 -2.29 18.65 9.69
C GLN A 9 -0.78 18.88 9.81
N ILE A 10 -0.10 18.10 10.65
CA ILE A 10 1.34 18.28 10.92
C ILE A 10 2.17 17.94 9.68
N TRP A 11 1.87 16.82 9.01
CA TRP A 11 2.65 16.33 7.87
C TRP A 11 2.07 16.71 6.51
N LYS A 12 1.02 17.55 6.49
CA LYS A 12 0.35 18.01 5.26
C LYS A 12 -0.12 16.85 4.38
N LEU A 13 -0.67 15.81 5.00
CA LEU A 13 -1.15 14.63 4.29
C LEU A 13 -2.46 14.95 3.58
N SER A 14 -2.55 14.54 2.31
CA SER A 14 -3.76 14.60 1.53
C SER A 14 -4.75 13.50 1.95
N SER A 15 -6.00 13.60 1.49
CA SER A 15 -6.99 12.52 1.69
C SER A 15 -6.52 11.18 1.13
N ILE A 16 -5.79 11.18 0.01
CA ILE A 16 -5.22 9.97 -0.59
C ILE A 16 -4.17 9.35 0.33
N ASP A 17 -3.31 10.17 0.95
CA ASP A 17 -2.31 9.68 1.90
C ASP A 17 -2.96 9.03 3.12
N MET A 18 -4.01 9.66 3.65
CA MET A 18 -4.76 9.13 4.78
C MET A 18 -5.46 7.81 4.43
N CYS A 19 -6.06 7.72 3.24
CA CYS A 19 -6.67 6.48 2.75
C CYS A 19 -5.63 5.38 2.51
N GLU A 20 -4.45 5.71 2.00
CA GLU A 20 -3.35 4.76 1.81
C GLU A 20 -2.86 4.19 3.15
N ILE A 21 -2.68 5.05 4.15
CA ILE A 21 -2.31 4.63 5.51
C ILE A 21 -3.40 3.73 6.11
N ALA A 22 -4.67 4.14 6.01
CA ALA A 22 -5.80 3.35 6.51
C ALA A 22 -5.88 1.98 5.84
N ARG A 23 -5.77 1.91 4.50
CA ARG A 23 -5.71 0.65 3.74
C ARG A 23 -4.60 -0.27 4.26
N ASN A 24 -3.40 0.27 4.42
CA ASN A 24 -2.24 -0.51 4.84
C ASN A 24 -2.35 -0.99 6.29
N SER A 25 -3.01 -0.22 7.17
CA SER A 25 -3.30 -0.67 8.54
C SER A 25 -4.20 -1.92 8.57
N VAL A 26 -5.20 -1.99 7.69
CA VAL A 26 -6.04 -3.19 7.54
C VAL A 26 -5.21 -4.37 7.02
N LEU A 27 -4.32 -4.14 6.04
CA LEU A 27 -3.45 -5.20 5.53
C LEU A 27 -2.56 -5.79 6.62
N MET A 28 -1.92 -4.94 7.43
CA MET A 28 -0.99 -5.34 8.49
C MET A 28 -1.66 -5.88 9.76
N SER A 29 -2.95 -5.63 9.94
CA SER A 29 -3.71 -6.09 11.11
C SER A 29 -3.80 -7.62 11.21
N GLY A 30 -4.19 -8.12 12.39
CA GLY A 30 -4.48 -9.53 12.61
C GLY A 30 -5.92 -9.97 12.30
N TYR A 31 -6.73 -9.16 11.60
CA TYR A 31 -8.13 -9.51 11.32
C TYR A 31 -8.25 -10.75 10.42
N PRO A 32 -9.35 -11.53 10.55
CA PRO A 32 -9.65 -12.64 9.65
C PRO A 32 -9.70 -12.24 8.18
N ASP A 33 -9.42 -13.19 7.30
CA ASP A 33 -9.34 -12.99 5.85
C ASP A 33 -10.67 -12.48 5.27
N GLU A 34 -11.79 -13.01 5.77
CA GLU A 34 -13.14 -12.66 5.36
C GLU A 34 -13.46 -11.19 5.66
N VAL A 35 -13.00 -10.69 6.81
CA VAL A 35 -13.15 -9.29 7.19
C VAL A 35 -12.30 -8.40 6.29
N LYS A 36 -11.05 -8.78 6.02
CA LYS A 36 -10.17 -8.04 5.10
C LYS A 36 -10.73 -8.01 3.69
N LYS A 37 -11.27 -9.12 3.17
CA LYS A 37 -11.98 -9.16 1.87
C LYS A 37 -13.20 -8.24 1.86
N ALA A 38 -13.97 -8.23 2.95
CA ALA A 38 -15.13 -7.37 3.08
C ALA A 38 -14.78 -5.87 3.15
N TRP A 39 -13.58 -5.50 3.60
CA TRP A 39 -13.15 -4.10 3.68
C TRP A 39 -12.32 -3.65 2.47
N LEU A 40 -11.46 -4.50 1.91
CA LEU A 40 -10.49 -4.12 0.87
C LEU A 40 -10.79 -4.70 -0.51
N GLY A 41 -11.66 -5.71 -0.58
CA GLY A 41 -12.01 -6.42 -1.82
C GLY A 41 -11.43 -7.84 -1.86
N LEU A 42 -12.01 -8.67 -2.73
CA LEU A 42 -11.67 -10.10 -2.82
C LEU A 42 -10.21 -10.34 -3.21
N HIS A 43 -9.63 -9.43 -3.99
CA HIS A 43 -8.29 -9.56 -4.56
C HIS A 43 -7.21 -8.83 -3.74
N TYR A 44 -7.49 -8.41 -2.49
CA TYR A 44 -6.59 -7.53 -1.73
C TYR A 44 -5.14 -8.04 -1.53
N LYS A 45 -4.91 -9.35 -1.74
CA LYS A 45 -3.59 -10.00 -1.65
C LYS A 45 -2.77 -9.91 -2.94
N GLU A 46 -3.40 -9.59 -4.07
CA GLU A 46 -2.70 -9.45 -5.35
C GLU A 46 -1.74 -8.25 -5.32
N PRO A 47 -0.59 -8.34 -6.00
CA PRO A 47 0.39 -7.26 -6.02
C PRO A 47 -0.10 -6.07 -6.85
N GLY A 48 0.38 -4.87 -6.47
CA GLY A 48 0.13 -3.64 -7.21
C GLY A 48 -1.36 -3.32 -7.39
N VAL A 49 -1.71 -2.83 -8.58
CA VAL A 49 -3.06 -2.36 -8.91
C VAL A 49 -4.10 -3.48 -8.85
N ALA A 50 -3.72 -4.72 -9.15
CA ALA A 50 -4.62 -5.87 -9.14
C ALA A 50 -5.23 -6.12 -7.76
N GLY A 51 -4.52 -5.76 -6.68
CA GLY A 51 -5.00 -5.89 -5.31
C GLY A 51 -5.67 -4.64 -4.73
N ASN A 52 -6.04 -3.67 -5.57
CA ASN A 52 -6.70 -2.45 -5.13
C ASN A 52 -8.10 -2.29 -5.72
N ASP A 53 -9.11 -2.37 -4.85
CA ASP A 53 -10.45 -1.92 -5.18
C ASP A 53 -10.64 -0.46 -4.72
N ILE A 54 -10.56 0.49 -5.67
CA ILE A 54 -10.68 1.93 -5.39
C ILE A 54 -12.00 2.25 -4.67
N ARG A 55 -13.10 1.53 -4.98
CA ARG A 55 -14.42 1.79 -4.37
C ARG A 55 -14.45 1.50 -2.88
N ARG A 56 -13.46 0.74 -2.40
CA ARG A 56 -13.32 0.32 -1.01
C ARG A 56 -12.18 1.04 -0.30
N SER A 57 -11.02 1.15 -0.94
CA SER A 57 -9.84 1.76 -0.34
C SER A 57 -9.79 3.28 -0.46
N ASN A 58 -10.48 3.85 -1.46
CA ASN A 58 -10.38 5.25 -1.86
C ASN A 58 -8.94 5.70 -2.23
N VAL A 59 -8.06 4.75 -2.55
CA VAL A 59 -6.70 5.02 -3.04
C VAL A 59 -6.69 4.85 -4.56
N PRO A 60 -6.31 5.87 -5.34
CA PRO A 60 -6.25 5.75 -6.79
C PRO A 60 -5.26 4.69 -7.27
N ASN A 61 -5.59 3.97 -8.35
CA ASN A 61 -4.69 2.97 -8.93
C ASN A 61 -3.35 3.55 -9.37
N LEU A 62 -3.30 4.81 -9.80
CA LEU A 62 -2.03 5.47 -10.14
C LEU A 62 -1.08 5.53 -8.93
N ARG A 63 -1.59 5.81 -7.72
CA ARG A 63 -0.79 5.81 -6.49
C ARG A 63 -0.24 4.42 -6.21
N ILE A 64 -1.09 3.40 -6.25
CA ILE A 64 -0.68 2.01 -5.98
C ILE A 64 0.29 1.48 -7.04
N GLY A 65 0.05 1.81 -8.32
CA GLY A 65 0.92 1.45 -9.43
C GLY A 65 2.32 2.01 -9.24
N TYR A 66 2.44 3.31 -8.98
CA TYR A 66 3.74 3.95 -8.70
C TYR A 66 4.48 3.30 -7.52
N ARG A 67 3.78 3.03 -6.41
CA ARG A 67 4.39 2.35 -5.23
C ARG A 67 4.95 0.98 -5.60
N TYR A 68 4.21 0.22 -6.40
CA TYR A 68 4.59 -1.12 -6.81
C TYR A 68 5.76 -1.11 -7.80
N GLU A 69 5.73 -0.23 -8.79
CA GLU A 69 6.80 -0.05 -9.77
C GLU A 69 8.13 0.31 -9.09
N VAL A 70 8.12 1.31 -8.20
CA VAL A 70 9.31 1.71 -7.44
C VAL A 70 9.84 0.57 -6.57
N LEU A 71 8.96 -0.16 -5.87
CA LEU A 71 9.39 -1.32 -5.07
C LEU A 71 10.05 -2.40 -5.94
N CYS A 72 9.50 -2.70 -7.11
CA CYS A 72 10.08 -3.67 -8.04
C CYS A 72 11.45 -3.21 -8.55
N GLU A 73 11.60 -1.93 -8.85
CA GLU A 73 12.87 -1.32 -9.27
C GLU A 73 13.92 -1.38 -8.15
N GLU A 74 13.57 -0.98 -6.93
CA GLU A 74 14.47 -1.03 -5.76
C GLU A 74 14.93 -2.47 -5.48
N LEU A 75 14.02 -3.44 -5.54
CA LEU A 75 14.37 -4.87 -5.38
C LEU A 75 15.26 -5.37 -6.51
N HIS A 76 15.06 -4.89 -7.74
CA HIS A 76 15.93 -5.22 -8.86
C HIS A 76 17.35 -4.70 -8.65
N LEU A 77 17.51 -3.46 -8.20
CA LEU A 77 18.81 -2.86 -7.87
C LEU A 77 19.54 -3.65 -6.78
N ILE A 78 18.83 -4.06 -5.73
CA ILE A 78 19.41 -4.89 -4.65
C ILE A 78 19.90 -6.24 -5.21
N LYS A 79 19.11 -6.90 -6.06
CA LYS A 79 19.50 -8.17 -6.69
C LYS A 79 20.76 -8.03 -7.53
N LEU A 80 20.84 -6.97 -8.35
CA LEU A 80 22.03 -6.70 -9.16
C LEU A 80 23.27 -6.47 -8.27
N ALA A 81 23.13 -5.64 -7.24
CA ALA A 81 24.22 -5.35 -6.30
C ALA A 81 24.66 -6.59 -5.49
N TYR A 82 23.76 -7.53 -5.24
CA TYR A 82 24.09 -8.80 -4.60
C TYR A 82 24.91 -9.71 -5.53
N HIS A 83 24.51 -9.84 -6.80
CA HIS A 83 25.23 -10.66 -7.77
C HIS A 83 26.61 -10.09 -8.10
N SER A 84 26.74 -8.77 -8.24
CA SER A 84 28.03 -8.11 -8.51
C SER A 84 29.06 -8.21 -7.37
N ARG A 85 28.66 -8.69 -6.19
CA ARG A 85 29.54 -8.91 -5.03
C ARG A 85 30.00 -10.36 -4.88
N GLN A 86 29.42 -11.29 -5.65
CA GLN A 86 29.81 -12.70 -5.64
C GLN A 86 30.77 -13.07 -6.76
N GLU A 87 30.98 -12.16 -7.71
CA GLU A 87 32.07 -12.18 -8.70
C GLU A 87 33.29 -11.42 -8.15
#